data_AF-A0A239GGL1-F1
#
_entry.id   AF-A0A239GGL1-F1
#
_cell.length_a   1.000
_cell.length_b   1.000
_cell.length_c   1.000
_cell.angle_alpha   90.00
_cell.angle_beta   90.00
_cell.angle_gamma   90.00
#
_symmetry.space_group_name_H-M   'P 1'
#
loop_
_entity.id
_entity.type
_entity.pdbx_description
1 polymer ?
#
loop_
_entity_poly.entity_id
_entity_poly.type
_entity_poly.pdbx_seq_one_letter_code
_entity_poly.pdbx_strand_id
1 'polypeptide(L)'
;MRRGIATVFVVGLVGLGAAACGSDGDAASAGSGSGSGEVKAEDKAVVTASACDEAIADSEARLQDLAAALDKLGDGGSEGEAAAPAEKTVDDTMQWWGYQLDLLSKQDINADVKTAITDAAKTISSLSKRPLAESMPTLEGIPTSLKNVCV
;
A
#
# COMPACT_ATOMS: atom_id res chain seq x y z
N MET A 1 4.57 16.61 43.11
CA MET A 1 5.56 17.57 42.57
C MET A 1 5.52 17.47 41.05
N ARG A 2 5.38 18.63 40.39
CA ARG A 2 5.88 19.06 39.06
C ARG A 2 6.25 17.96 38.03
N ARG A 3 5.99 18.06 36.72
CA ARG A 3 5.35 19.04 35.80
C ARG A 3 5.56 18.48 34.38
N GLY A 4 4.58 18.69 33.48
CA GLY A 4 4.78 18.91 32.03
C GLY A 4 5.03 17.66 31.17
N ILE A 5 4.72 17.63 29.87
CA ILE A 5 4.33 18.68 28.92
C ILE A 5 3.43 18.03 27.87
N ALA A 6 2.26 18.64 27.63
CA ALA A 6 1.44 18.40 26.45
C ALA A 6 2.02 19.21 25.29
N THR A 7 2.32 18.56 24.17
CA THR A 7 2.64 19.23 22.90
C THR A 7 1.53 18.95 21.91
N VAL A 8 0.58 19.88 21.89
CA VAL A 8 -0.37 20.09 20.80
C VAL A 8 0.39 20.76 19.68
N PHE A 9 0.58 20.08 18.55
CA PHE A 9 1.05 20.74 17.32
C PHE A 9 -0.16 21.27 16.55
N VAL A 10 -0.46 22.54 16.78
CA VAL A 10 -1.26 23.39 15.87
C VAL A 10 -0.27 24.33 15.18
N VAL A 11 -0.02 24.08 13.89
CA VAL A 11 0.66 24.98 12.95
C VAL A 11 0.11 24.59 11.57
N GLY A 12 -0.44 25.45 10.72
CA GLY A 12 -0.65 26.88 10.74
C GLY A 12 -1.34 27.23 9.42
N LEU A 13 -2.40 28.03 9.49
CA LEU A 13 -3.21 28.48 8.37
C LEU A 13 -2.79 29.92 8.04
N VAL A 14 -2.02 30.12 6.97
CA VAL A 14 -1.75 31.39 6.26
C VAL A 14 -1.36 30.97 4.83
N GLY A 15 -2.08 31.24 3.75
CA GLY A 15 -2.81 32.44 3.34
C GLY A 15 -1.93 33.25 2.38
N LEU A 16 -2.31 33.32 1.10
CA LEU A 16 -2.17 34.45 0.14
C LEU A 16 -1.91 33.99 -1.31
N GLY A 17 -2.93 34.17 -2.15
CA GLY A 17 -2.82 34.27 -3.61
C GLY A 17 -3.96 35.17 -4.09
N ALA A 18 -3.61 36.39 -4.51
CA ALA A 18 -4.50 37.52 -4.70
C ALA A 18 -5.37 37.43 -5.98
N ALA A 19 -6.63 37.82 -5.85
CA ALA A 19 -7.36 38.52 -6.92
C ALA A 19 -8.28 39.54 -6.26
N ALA A 20 -7.96 40.81 -6.47
CA ALA A 20 -8.79 41.94 -6.10
C ALA A 20 -9.90 42.12 -7.14
N CYS A 21 -11.15 42.26 -6.71
CA CYS A 21 -12.11 43.21 -7.28
C CYS A 21 -13.35 43.27 -6.37
N GLY A 22 -13.64 44.45 -5.83
CA GLY A 22 -14.93 44.71 -5.18
C GLY A 22 -16.04 44.91 -6.22
N SER A 23 -17.28 44.66 -5.81
CA SER A 23 -18.47 45.48 -6.06
C SER A 23 -19.74 44.70 -5.73
N ASP A 24 -20.60 45.34 -4.94
CA ASP A 24 -21.98 44.97 -4.63
C ASP A 24 -22.83 44.72 -5.90
N GLY A 25 -23.79 43.81 -5.83
CA GLY A 25 -24.95 43.77 -6.75
C GLY A 25 -25.42 42.39 -7.20
N ASP A 26 -26.63 42.03 -6.79
CA ASP A 26 -27.50 41.00 -7.37
C ASP A 26 -27.52 41.01 -8.91
N ALA A 27 -27.30 39.84 -9.53
CA ALA A 27 -27.87 39.50 -10.83
C ALA A 27 -27.98 37.97 -10.99
N ALA A 28 -29.21 37.51 -11.19
CA ALA A 28 -29.55 36.13 -11.46
C ALA A 28 -29.26 35.71 -12.92
N SER A 29 -29.12 34.39 -13.08
CA SER A 29 -29.30 33.56 -14.28
C SER A 29 -28.18 33.55 -15.34
N ALA A 30 -27.53 32.40 -15.50
CA ALA A 30 -27.89 31.41 -16.52
C ALA A 30 -26.85 30.27 -16.52
N GLY A 31 -27.33 29.04 -16.66
CA GLY A 31 -26.54 27.83 -16.45
C GLY A 31 -25.47 27.51 -17.51
N SER A 32 -24.52 26.71 -17.06
CA SER A 32 -23.71 25.71 -17.78
C SER A 32 -22.86 25.09 -16.68
N GLY A 33 -22.79 23.81 -16.42
CA GLY A 33 -23.24 22.58 -17.05
C GLY A 33 -22.55 21.48 -16.23
N SER A 34 -23.15 20.29 -16.20
CA SER A 34 -22.67 19.05 -15.61
C SER A 34 -21.17 18.92 -15.32
N GLY A 35 -20.86 18.50 -14.10
CA GLY A 35 -19.53 18.02 -13.74
C GLY A 35 -19.45 17.21 -12.44
N SER A 36 -20.57 16.73 -11.88
CA SER A 36 -20.55 15.93 -10.63
C SER A 36 -19.95 14.52 -10.78
N GLY A 37 -19.36 14.21 -11.94
CA GLY A 37 -18.63 12.97 -12.21
C GLY A 37 -17.11 13.10 -12.12
N GLU A 38 -16.56 14.32 -12.20
CA GLU A 38 -15.10 14.53 -12.29
C GLU A 38 -14.42 14.40 -10.91
N VAL A 39 -15.04 14.95 -9.86
CA VAL A 39 -14.53 14.90 -8.48
C VAL A 39 -14.33 13.45 -7.99
N LYS A 40 -15.25 12.54 -8.33
CA LYS A 40 -15.13 11.12 -7.95
C LYS A 40 -14.02 10.38 -8.72
N ALA A 41 -13.74 10.79 -9.95
CA ALA A 41 -12.72 10.15 -10.77
C ALA A 41 -11.31 10.56 -10.29
N GLU A 42 -11.13 11.83 -9.92
CA GLU A 42 -9.90 12.35 -9.31
C GLU A 42 -9.62 11.68 -7.97
N ASP A 43 -10.64 11.56 -7.10
CA ASP A 43 -10.52 10.83 -5.83
C ASP A 43 -10.09 9.37 -6.06
N LYS A 44 -10.67 8.69 -7.05
CA LYS A 44 -10.35 7.30 -7.39
C LYS A 44 -8.93 7.13 -7.90
N ALA A 45 -8.43 8.09 -8.69
CA ALA A 45 -7.05 8.08 -9.17
C ALA A 45 -6.06 8.24 -8.01
N VAL A 46 -6.34 9.16 -7.07
CA VAL A 46 -5.52 9.37 -5.87
C VAL A 46 -5.51 8.12 -4.97
N VAL A 47 -6.67 7.51 -4.72
CA VAL A 47 -6.75 6.26 -3.93
C VAL A 47 -6.02 5.11 -4.64
N THR A 48 -6.11 5.03 -5.97
CA THR A 48 -5.39 4.02 -6.76
C THR A 48 -3.88 4.20 -6.65
N ALA A 49 -3.38 5.44 -6.79
CA ALA A 49 -1.96 5.74 -6.65
C ALA A 49 -1.44 5.39 -5.24
N SER A 50 -2.19 5.77 -4.20
CA SER A 50 -1.83 5.43 -2.82
C SER A 50 -1.80 3.92 -2.58
N ALA A 51 -2.78 3.17 -3.10
CA ALA A 51 -2.82 1.71 -2.96
C ALA A 51 -1.66 1.04 -3.72
N CYS A 52 -1.26 1.60 -4.87
CA CYS A 52 -0.10 1.16 -5.63
C CYS A 52 1.21 1.36 -4.87
N ASP A 53 1.44 2.57 -4.36
CA ASP A 53 2.64 2.90 -3.59
C ASP A 53 2.75 2.02 -2.34
N GLU A 54 1.65 1.83 -1.61
CA GLU A 54 1.58 0.95 -0.43
C GLU A 54 1.85 -0.51 -0.82
N ALA A 55 1.17 -1.04 -1.83
CA ALA A 55 1.36 -2.42 -2.27
C ALA A 55 2.80 -2.71 -2.71
N ILE A 56 3.44 -1.77 -3.41
CA ILE A 56 4.83 -1.91 -3.88
C ILE A 56 5.80 -1.84 -2.69
N ALA A 57 5.70 -0.80 -1.86
CA ALA A 57 6.61 -0.59 -0.75
C ALA A 57 6.53 -1.74 0.27
N ASP A 58 5.32 -2.20 0.61
CA ASP A 58 5.15 -3.35 1.49
C ASP A 58 5.71 -4.61 0.85
N SER A 59 5.45 -4.86 -0.43
CA SER A 59 5.99 -6.04 -1.11
C SER A 59 7.51 -6.07 -1.11
N GLU A 60 8.17 -4.94 -1.34
CA GLU A 60 9.63 -4.84 -1.27
C GLU A 60 10.17 -5.08 0.15
N ALA A 61 9.52 -4.52 1.17
CA ALA A 61 9.90 -4.73 2.56
C ALA A 61 9.73 -6.20 2.99
N ARG A 62 8.61 -6.83 2.58
CA ARG A 62 8.34 -8.25 2.91
C ARG A 62 9.34 -9.18 2.23
N LEU A 63 9.76 -8.88 1.00
CA LEU A 63 10.82 -9.65 0.33
C LEU A 63 12.15 -9.59 1.08
N GLN A 64 12.51 -8.43 1.64
CA GLN A 64 13.73 -8.31 2.45
C GLN A 64 13.63 -9.15 3.73
N ASP A 65 12.48 -9.12 4.41
CA ASP A 65 12.25 -9.93 5.61
C ASP A 65 12.30 -11.44 5.30
N LEU A 66 11.72 -11.86 4.17
CA LEU A 66 11.75 -13.25 3.72
C LEU A 66 13.17 -13.70 3.31
N ALA A 67 13.92 -12.85 2.60
CA ALA A 67 15.31 -13.14 2.26
C ALA A 67 16.18 -13.31 3.51
N ALA A 68 15.99 -12.44 4.52
CA ALA A 68 16.69 -12.56 5.79
C ALA A 68 16.29 -13.81 6.59
N ALA A 69 15.02 -14.23 6.52
CA ALA A 69 14.56 -15.48 7.11
C ALA A 69 15.14 -16.71 6.39
N LEU A 70 15.24 -16.65 5.06
CA LEU A 70 15.82 -17.72 4.25
C LEU A 70 17.31 -17.91 4.53
N ASP A 71 18.07 -16.82 4.68
CA ASP A 71 19.49 -16.86 5.05
C ASP A 71 19.70 -17.56 6.41
N LYS A 72 18.87 -17.22 7.41
CA LYS A 72 18.88 -17.87 8.73
C LYS A 72 18.53 -19.36 8.68
N LEU A 73 17.63 -19.76 7.79
CA LEU A 73 17.32 -21.17 7.57
C LEU A 73 18.53 -21.89 6.94
N GLY A 74 19.24 -21.26 6.00
CA GLY A 74 20.40 -21.82 5.32
C GLY A 74 21.68 -21.95 6.17
N ASP A 75 21.98 -20.99 7.05
CA ASP A 75 23.23 -20.91 7.84
C ASP A 75 23.28 -21.85 9.07
N GLY A 76 22.60 -23.01 8.99
CA GLY A 76 22.55 -23.99 10.08
C GLY A 76 21.27 -23.95 10.93
N GLY A 77 20.30 -23.12 10.54
CA GLY A 77 18.97 -23.08 11.15
C GLY A 77 18.04 -24.20 10.72
N SER A 78 18.27 -24.90 9.59
CA SER A 78 17.32 -25.88 9.04
C SER A 78 17.11 -27.17 9.87
N GLU A 79 17.97 -27.47 10.87
CA GLU A 79 17.90 -28.74 11.62
C GLU A 79 18.00 -28.56 13.17
N GLY A 80 17.60 -27.41 13.72
CA GLY A 80 17.71 -27.15 15.18
C GLY A 80 16.62 -26.26 15.78
N GLU A 81 16.76 -25.90 17.07
CA GLU A 81 15.81 -25.03 17.82
C GLU A 81 15.57 -23.64 17.17
N ALA A 82 16.45 -23.22 16.26
CA ALA A 82 16.33 -21.98 15.49
C ALA A 82 15.51 -22.12 14.18
N ALA A 83 15.20 -23.35 13.73
CA ALA A 83 14.40 -23.61 12.53
C ALA A 83 12.97 -23.12 12.71
N ALA A 84 12.31 -23.62 13.76
CA ALA A 84 10.92 -23.36 14.07
C ALA A 84 10.57 -21.85 14.18
N PRO A 85 11.37 -20.99 14.83
CA PRO A 85 11.08 -19.55 14.85
C PRO A 85 11.29 -18.88 13.48
N ALA A 86 12.24 -19.35 12.67
CA ALA A 86 12.46 -18.80 11.32
C ALA A 86 11.33 -19.21 10.37
N GLU A 87 10.92 -20.48 10.37
CA GLU A 87 9.76 -20.98 9.60
C GLU A 87 8.47 -20.26 10.00
N LYS A 88 8.22 -20.09 11.30
CA LYS A 88 7.08 -19.30 11.79
C LYS A 88 7.13 -17.85 11.29
N THR A 89 8.31 -17.24 11.27
CA THR A 89 8.48 -15.87 10.74
C THR A 89 8.13 -15.81 9.26
N VAL A 90 8.53 -16.82 8.48
CA VAL A 90 8.16 -16.95 7.07
C VAL A 90 6.64 -17.05 6.90
N ASP A 91 6.00 -17.95 7.63
CA ASP A 91 4.55 -18.15 7.58
C ASP A 91 3.79 -16.87 7.95
N ASP A 92 4.14 -16.25 9.07
CA ASP A 92 3.53 -15.00 9.54
C ASP A 92 3.70 -13.88 8.50
N THR A 93 4.88 -13.78 7.89
CA THR A 93 5.20 -12.76 6.88
C THR A 93 4.39 -12.98 5.60
N MET A 94 4.34 -14.21 5.09
CA MET A 94 3.59 -14.56 3.89
C MET A 94 2.08 -14.37 4.10
N GLN A 95 1.56 -14.78 5.26
CA GLN A 95 0.16 -14.62 5.60
C GLN A 95 -0.23 -13.14 5.71
N TRP A 96 0.57 -12.35 6.41
CA TRP A 96 0.34 -10.91 6.55
C TRP A 96 0.42 -10.20 5.20
N TRP A 97 1.41 -10.54 4.37
CA TRP A 97 1.60 -9.92 3.06
C TRP A 97 0.39 -10.17 2.15
N GLY A 98 -0.05 -11.43 2.05
CA GLY A 98 -1.25 -11.76 1.27
C GLY A 98 -2.51 -11.05 1.80
N TYR A 99 -2.64 -10.92 3.12
CA TYR A 99 -3.77 -10.23 3.75
C TYR A 99 -3.77 -8.73 3.45
N GLN A 100 -2.63 -8.04 3.50
CA GLN A 100 -2.55 -6.61 3.17
C GLN A 100 -2.94 -6.34 1.72
N LEU A 101 -2.41 -7.13 0.78
CA LEU A 101 -2.80 -7.00 -0.61
C LEU A 101 -4.31 -7.25 -0.80
N ASP A 102 -4.89 -8.24 -0.12
CA ASP A 102 -6.34 -8.46 -0.14
C ASP A 102 -7.13 -7.24 0.39
N LEU A 103 -6.67 -6.58 1.46
CA LEU A 103 -7.28 -5.35 1.96
C LEU A 103 -7.19 -4.20 0.95
N LEU A 104 -6.03 -3.98 0.34
CA LEU A 104 -5.84 -2.97 -0.70
C LEU A 104 -6.77 -3.22 -1.90
N SER A 105 -6.94 -4.48 -2.31
CA SER A 105 -7.81 -4.85 -3.42
C SER A 105 -9.30 -4.56 -3.19
N LYS A 106 -9.72 -4.43 -1.92
CA LYS A 106 -11.11 -4.12 -1.55
C LYS A 106 -11.44 -2.63 -1.64
N GLN A 107 -10.43 -1.77 -1.77
CA GLN A 107 -10.63 -0.35 -1.99
C GLN A 107 -11.29 -0.09 -3.35
N ASP A 108 -11.90 1.10 -3.49
CA ASP A 108 -12.45 1.55 -4.77
C ASP A 108 -11.32 2.11 -5.66
N ILE A 109 -10.52 1.21 -6.22
CA ILE A 109 -9.35 1.52 -7.07
C ILE A 109 -9.57 1.07 -8.52
N ASN A 110 -8.67 1.44 -9.43
CA ASN A 110 -8.68 0.97 -10.82
C ASN A 110 -8.81 -0.57 -10.90
N ALA A 111 -9.59 -1.06 -11.86
CA ALA A 111 -9.90 -2.49 -12.00
C ALA A 111 -8.66 -3.34 -12.34
N ASP A 112 -7.74 -2.81 -13.15
CA ASP A 112 -6.51 -3.52 -13.53
C ASP A 112 -5.57 -3.62 -12.34
N VAL A 113 -5.37 -2.52 -11.60
CA VAL A 113 -4.60 -2.50 -10.35
C VAL A 113 -5.20 -3.44 -9.32
N LYS A 114 -6.53 -3.40 -9.13
CA LYS A 114 -7.25 -4.31 -8.24
C LYS A 114 -7.01 -5.77 -8.60
N THR A 115 -7.06 -6.10 -9.88
CA THR A 115 -6.83 -7.46 -10.39
C THR A 115 -5.39 -7.89 -10.11
N ALA A 116 -4.41 -7.04 -10.42
CA ALA A 116 -2.99 -7.31 -10.16
C ALA A 116 -2.71 -7.54 -8.67
N ILE A 117 -3.24 -6.69 -7.78
CA ILE A 117 -3.12 -6.84 -6.33
C ILE A 117 -3.79 -8.13 -5.85
N THR A 118 -4.99 -8.44 -6.34
CA THR A 118 -5.73 -9.67 -5.99
C THR A 118 -4.95 -10.92 -6.40
N ASP A 119 -4.37 -10.92 -7.60
CA ASP A 119 -3.64 -12.07 -8.12
C ASP A 119 -2.27 -12.23 -7.44
N ALA A 120 -1.62 -11.13 -7.04
CA ALA A 120 -0.46 -11.17 -6.17
C ALA A 120 -0.79 -11.80 -4.81
N ALA A 121 -1.90 -11.37 -4.16
CA ALA A 121 -2.36 -11.94 -2.89
C ALA A 121 -2.60 -13.46 -2.98
N LYS A 122 -3.28 -13.91 -4.04
CA LYS A 122 -3.50 -15.34 -4.31
C LYS A 122 -2.19 -16.08 -4.55
N THR A 123 -1.27 -15.50 -5.31
CA THR A 123 0.05 -16.08 -5.58
C THR A 123 0.80 -16.31 -4.28
N ILE A 124 0.87 -15.31 -3.40
CA ILE A 124 1.51 -15.43 -2.07
C ILE A 124 0.85 -16.55 -1.25
N SER A 125 -0.48 -16.57 -1.17
CA SER A 125 -1.21 -17.61 -0.43
C SER A 125 -1.01 -19.03 -1.00
N SER A 126 -0.80 -19.15 -2.31
CA SER A 126 -0.46 -20.43 -2.92
C SER A 126 0.98 -20.85 -2.62
N LEU A 127 1.91 -19.89 -2.63
CA LEU A 127 3.34 -20.12 -2.40
C LEU A 127 3.69 -20.36 -0.93
N SER A 128 2.87 -19.86 0.02
CA SER A 128 3.06 -20.09 1.45
C SER A 128 2.93 -21.55 1.88
N LYS A 129 2.48 -22.43 0.97
CA LYS A 129 2.36 -23.88 1.19
C LYS A 129 3.59 -24.65 0.72
N ARG A 130 4.62 -23.95 0.25
CA ARG A 130 5.82 -24.52 -0.37
C ARG A 130 7.06 -24.01 0.37
N PRO A 131 8.20 -24.73 0.32
CA PRO A 131 9.44 -24.25 0.90
C PRO A 131 9.81 -22.86 0.38
N LEU A 132 10.21 -21.95 1.27
CA LEU A 132 10.49 -20.55 0.90
C LEU A 132 11.51 -20.44 -0.23
N ALA A 133 12.57 -21.26 -0.20
CA ALA A 133 13.60 -21.31 -1.23
C ALA A 133 13.04 -21.53 -2.65
N GLU A 134 12.00 -22.37 -2.79
CA GLU A 134 11.35 -22.64 -4.08
C GLU A 134 10.42 -21.50 -4.51
N SER A 135 9.85 -20.79 -3.53
CA SER A 135 8.88 -19.71 -3.75
C SER A 135 9.54 -18.37 -4.07
N MET A 136 10.73 -18.09 -3.52
CA MET A 136 11.42 -16.79 -3.62
C MET A 136 11.50 -16.22 -5.05
N PRO A 137 11.90 -16.97 -6.09
CA PRO A 137 11.99 -16.41 -7.44
C PRO A 137 10.66 -15.86 -7.97
N THR A 138 9.53 -16.46 -7.56
CA THR A 138 8.20 -15.97 -7.95
C THR A 138 7.80 -14.77 -7.10
N LEU A 139 8.11 -14.79 -5.80
CA LEU A 139 7.81 -13.68 -4.89
C LEU A 139 8.55 -12.40 -5.29
N GLU A 140 9.82 -12.51 -5.70
CA GLU A 140 10.63 -11.39 -6.20
C GLU A 140 10.03 -10.71 -7.44
N GLY A 141 9.22 -11.43 -8.21
CA GLY A 141 8.51 -10.90 -9.38
C GLY A 141 7.28 -10.05 -9.04
N ILE A 142 6.75 -10.14 -7.82
CA ILE A 142 5.49 -9.48 -7.43
C ILE A 142 5.61 -7.94 -7.46
N PRO A 143 6.59 -7.29 -6.80
CA PRO A 143 6.72 -5.83 -6.84
C PRO A 143 6.87 -5.30 -8.27
N THR A 144 7.62 -6.00 -9.11
CA THR A 144 7.81 -5.63 -10.53
C THR A 144 6.49 -5.71 -11.30
N SER A 145 5.70 -6.76 -11.06
CA SER A 145 4.39 -6.93 -11.69
C SER A 145 3.42 -5.82 -11.26
N LEU A 146 3.43 -5.45 -9.98
CA LEU A 146 2.63 -4.34 -9.47
C LEU A 146 3.07 -3.00 -10.09
N LYS A 147 4.38 -2.71 -10.13
CA LYS A 147 4.93 -1.51 -10.78
C LYS A 147 4.47 -1.37 -12.23
N ASN A 148 4.43 -2.47 -12.99
CA ASN A 148 4.02 -2.45 -14.40
C ASN A 148 2.54 -2.08 -14.61
N VAL A 149 1.68 -2.26 -13.61
CA VAL A 149 0.24 -1.96 -13.69
C VAL A 149 -0.09 -0.62 -13.03
N CYS A 150 0.78 -0.13 -12.15
CA CYS A 150 0.62 1.11 -11.39
C CYS A 150 1.14 2.38 -12.11
N VAL A 151 1.50 2.28 -13.41
CA VAL A 151 2.02 3.39 -14.25
C VAL A 151 0.95 4.22 -14.94
#